data_AF-A0A9E0SB84-F1
#
_entry.id   AF-A0A9E0SB84-F1
#
_cell.length_a   1.000
_cell.length_b   1.000
_cell.length_c   1.000
_cell.angle_alpha   90.00
_cell.angle_beta   90.00
_cell.angle_gamma   90.00
#
_symmetry.space_group_name_H-M   'P 1'
#
loop_
_entity.id
_entity.type
_entity.pdbx_description
1 polymer ?
#
loop_
_entity_poly.entity_id
_entity_poly.type
_entity_poly.pdbx_seq_one_letter_code
_entity_poly.pdbx_strand_id
1 'polypeptide(L)'
;ISNKLILGALAILFALLAIALVLVKNTLNRFAEQKGISVAEKDKTVPIWKAFAQNQFLVLVTAIFFLLAGAYFIYGYLMQVGVDQGYEPVQPIHYSHRIHAGDNGIDCKYCHSSARVSKHSGIPSLNICMNCHKSIYQVADETQKEGLNEYGIDYNAEIQKLYKAVGWDEAEQKYTGETQPVRWVRIHNLPDFAYFNHSQHVEVAGVQCQTCHGPVETMEVMYQHAPLTMGWCINCHRETNVKVEDNAYYEKIHEQLSKKYGVDKLTAAQMGGLECGKCHY
;
A
#
# COMPACT_ATOMS: atom_id res chain seq x y z
N ILE A 1 -3.36 26.54 4.05
CA ILE A 1 -3.62 26.92 2.63
C ILE A 1 -2.88 25.91 1.76
N SER A 2 -3.56 25.23 0.83
CA SER A 2 -2.91 24.22 -0.04
C SER A 2 -1.94 24.86 -1.02
N ASN A 3 -0.80 24.21 -1.31
CA ASN A 3 0.16 24.67 -2.33
C ASN A 3 -0.50 24.95 -3.69
N LYS A 4 -1.59 24.24 -4.01
CA LYS A 4 -2.38 24.47 -5.23
C LYS A 4 -3.07 25.84 -5.25
N LEU A 5 -3.55 26.34 -4.10
CA LEU A 5 -4.17 27.66 -3.97
C LEU A 5 -3.14 28.79 -4.12
N ILE A 6 -1.94 28.61 -3.57
CA ILE A 6 -0.85 29.60 -3.68
C ILE A 6 -0.36 29.70 -5.12
N LEU A 7 -0.18 28.56 -5.80
CA LEU A 7 0.20 28.52 -7.22
C LEU A 7 -0.89 29.14 -8.12
N GLY A 8 -2.17 28.88 -7.82
CA GLY A 8 -3.29 29.52 -8.52
C GLY A 8 -3.31 31.04 -8.38
N ALA A 9 -3.11 31.55 -7.16
CA ALA A 9 -3.06 32.99 -6.90
C ALA A 9 -1.87 33.68 -7.60
N LEU A 10 -0.69 33.05 -7.58
CA LEU A 10 0.49 33.56 -8.28
C LEU A 10 0.29 33.60 -9.80
N ALA A 11 -0.30 32.56 -10.39
CA ALA A 11 -0.59 32.52 -11.82
C ALA A 11 -1.52 33.67 -12.25
N ILE A 12 -2.56 33.96 -11.45
CA ILE A 12 -3.48 35.08 -11.70
C ILE A 12 -2.74 36.42 -11.60
N LEU A 13 -1.90 36.60 -10.57
CA LEU A 13 -1.11 37.82 -10.41
C LEU A 13 -0.18 38.07 -11.60
N PHE A 14 0.54 37.04 -12.06
CA PHE A 14 1.41 37.14 -13.23
C PHE A 14 0.64 37.42 -14.53
N ALA A 15 -0.54 36.82 -14.69
CA ALA A 15 -1.42 37.12 -15.83
C ALA A 15 -1.88 38.58 -15.82
N LEU A 16 -2.30 39.10 -14.67
CA LEU A 16 -2.70 40.50 -14.51
C LEU A 16 -1.54 41.47 -14.79
N LEU A 17 -0.34 41.17 -14.30
CA LEU A 17 0.87 41.95 -14.59
C LEU A 17 1.21 41.94 -16.09
N ALA A 18 1.11 40.79 -16.75
CA ALA A 18 1.36 40.68 -18.18
C ALA A 18 0.35 41.51 -18.99
N ILE A 19 -0.94 41.46 -18.63
CA ILE A 19 -2.00 42.26 -19.25
C ILE A 19 -1.74 43.76 -19.04
N ALA A 20 -1.41 44.18 -17.81
CA ALA A 20 -1.10 45.57 -17.50
C ALA A 20 0.09 46.09 -18.32
N LEU A 21 1.16 45.30 -18.46
CA LEU A 21 2.32 45.64 -19.30
C LEU A 21 1.95 45.80 -20.78
N VAL A 22 1.10 44.93 -21.31
CA VAL A 22 0.60 45.05 -22.69
C VAL A 22 -0.22 46.33 -22.87
N LEU A 23 -1.10 46.65 -21.93
CA LEU A 23 -1.92 47.87 -21.96
C LEU A 23 -1.07 49.14 -21.88
N VAL A 24 -0.10 49.18 -20.97
CA VAL A 24 0.85 50.31 -20.84
C VAL A 24 1.66 50.49 -22.13
N LYS A 25 2.20 49.40 -22.69
CA LYS A 25 2.94 49.43 -23.95
C LYS A 25 2.09 49.98 -25.10
N ASN A 26 0.86 49.49 -25.26
CA ASN A 26 -0.04 49.95 -26.32
C ASN A 26 -0.38 51.44 -26.15
N THR A 27 -0.57 51.87 -24.91
CA THR A 27 -0.86 53.27 -24.57
C THR A 27 0.32 54.19 -24.89
N LEU A 28 1.54 53.79 -24.51
CA LEU A 28 2.77 54.52 -24.81
C LEU A 28 3.03 54.63 -26.32
N ASN A 29 2.80 53.55 -27.07
CA ASN A 29 2.91 53.58 -28.54
C ASN A 29 1.92 54.56 -29.16
N ARG A 30 0.67 54.58 -28.69
CA ARG A 30 -0.36 55.53 -29.16
C ARG A 30 0.02 56.98 -28.89
N PHE A 31 0.64 57.27 -27.74
CA PHE A 31 1.15 58.60 -27.42
C PHE A 31 2.39 59.00 -28.24
N ALA A 32 3.27 58.06 -28.55
CA ALA A 32 4.44 58.31 -29.41
C ALA A 32 4.02 58.66 -30.84
N GLU A 33 3.02 57.96 -31.37
CA GLU A 33 2.44 58.19 -32.70
C GLU A 33 1.77 59.57 -32.80
N GLN A 34 1.02 59.98 -31.76
CA GLN A 34 0.40 61.32 -31.69
C GLN A 34 1.41 62.46 -31.56
N LYS A 35 2.59 62.22 -31.00
CA LYS A 35 3.65 63.23 -30.84
C LYS A 35 4.64 63.27 -32.01
N GLY A 36 4.42 62.48 -33.07
CA GLY A 36 5.30 62.44 -34.23
C GLY A 36 6.70 61.88 -33.94
N ILE A 37 6.85 61.13 -32.85
CA ILE A 37 8.11 60.49 -32.46
C ILE A 37 8.18 59.17 -33.23
N SER A 38 9.15 59.03 -34.14
CA SER A 38 9.40 57.76 -34.83
C SER A 38 9.81 56.71 -33.80
N VAL A 39 8.89 55.80 -33.48
CA VAL A 39 9.21 54.63 -32.67
C VAL A 39 10.18 53.78 -33.51
N ALA A 40 11.39 53.56 -32.99
CA ALA A 40 12.40 52.78 -33.70
C ALA A 40 11.79 51.45 -34.19
N GLU A 41 12.00 51.12 -35.47
CA GLU A 41 11.60 49.83 -36.01
C GLU A 41 12.20 48.75 -35.13
N LYS A 42 11.33 47.87 -34.64
CA LYS A 42 11.71 46.79 -33.73
C LYS A 42 12.66 45.89 -34.51
N ASP A 43 13.95 45.89 -34.17
CA ASP A 43 14.91 44.92 -34.71
C ASP A 43 14.28 43.52 -34.63
N LYS A 44 14.41 42.73 -35.70
CA LYS A 44 13.86 41.38 -35.77
C LYS A 44 14.43 40.57 -34.61
N THR A 45 13.70 40.50 -33.51
CA THR A 45 14.11 39.78 -32.32
C THR A 45 14.30 38.33 -32.71
N VAL A 46 15.45 37.76 -32.36
CA VAL A 46 15.68 36.33 -32.55
C VAL A 46 14.56 35.55 -31.87
N PRO A 47 13.98 34.53 -32.54
CA PRO A 47 13.00 33.66 -31.93
C PRO A 47 13.55 33.05 -30.64
N ILE A 48 12.68 32.88 -29.63
CA ILE A 48 13.08 32.43 -28.28
C ILE A 48 13.86 31.12 -28.31
N TRP A 49 13.50 30.17 -29.18
CA TRP A 49 14.24 28.91 -29.32
C TRP A 49 15.65 29.09 -29.90
N LYS A 50 15.86 30.05 -30.80
CA LYS A 50 17.19 30.40 -31.33
C LYS A 50 18.01 31.12 -30.27
N ALA A 51 17.42 32.07 -29.55
CA ALA A 51 18.07 32.76 -28.43
C ALA A 51 18.46 31.78 -27.31
N PHE A 52 17.61 30.78 -27.06
CA PHE A 52 17.90 29.69 -26.13
C PHE A 52 19.03 28.79 -26.61
N ALA A 53 18.98 28.30 -27.86
CA ALA A 53 20.03 27.45 -28.42
C ALA A 53 21.39 28.14 -28.55
N GLN A 54 21.41 29.46 -28.74
CA GLN A 54 22.62 30.28 -28.74
C GLN A 54 23.19 30.50 -27.33
N ASN A 55 22.37 30.36 -26.29
CA ASN A 55 22.79 30.51 -24.91
C ASN A 55 23.30 29.16 -24.35
N GLN A 56 24.61 28.93 -24.50
CA GLN A 56 25.26 27.69 -24.06
C GLN A 56 25.02 27.37 -22.58
N PHE A 57 24.91 28.39 -21.71
CA PHE A 57 24.61 28.19 -20.29
C PHE A 57 23.20 27.62 -20.08
N LEU A 58 22.18 28.19 -20.74
CA LEU A 58 20.81 27.69 -20.65
C LEU A 58 20.66 26.29 -21.26
N VAL A 59 21.31 26.02 -22.38
CA VAL A 59 21.35 24.68 -23.00
C VAL A 59 21.98 23.66 -22.05
N LEU A 60 23.10 24.01 -21.41
CA LEU A 60 23.76 23.12 -20.45
C LEU A 60 22.89 22.85 -19.22
N VAL A 61 22.32 23.89 -18.62
CA VAL A 61 21.45 23.77 -17.43
C VAL A 61 20.23 22.92 -17.73
N THR A 62 19.58 23.15 -18.88
CA THR A 62 18.42 22.34 -19.28
C THR A 62 18.79 20.91 -19.63
N ALA A 63 19.93 20.67 -20.28
CA ALA A 63 20.43 19.32 -20.53
C ALA A 63 20.70 18.56 -19.22
N ILE A 64 21.37 19.19 -18.25
CA ILE A 64 21.61 18.61 -16.92
C ILE A 64 20.27 18.34 -16.21
N PHE A 65 19.33 19.28 -16.26
CA PHE A 65 18.00 19.10 -15.68
C PHE A 65 17.29 17.88 -16.27
N PHE A 66 17.24 17.73 -17.59
CA PHE A 66 16.60 16.58 -18.23
C PHE A 66 17.36 15.27 -17.98
N LEU A 67 18.68 15.30 -17.87
CA LEU A 67 19.47 14.13 -17.47
C LEU A 67 19.13 13.68 -16.05
N LEU A 68 19.09 14.60 -15.09
CA LEU A 68 18.75 14.29 -13.69
C LEU A 68 17.29 13.87 -13.55
N ALA A 69 16.37 14.55 -14.23
CA ALA A 69 14.97 14.15 -14.25
C ALA A 69 14.80 12.76 -14.86
N GLY A 70 15.44 12.50 -16.00
CA GLY A 70 15.45 11.17 -16.63
C GLY A 70 15.99 10.09 -15.70
N ALA A 71 17.15 10.34 -15.07
CA ALA A 71 17.72 9.41 -14.09
C ALA A 71 16.78 9.17 -12.90
N TYR A 72 16.15 10.21 -12.37
CA TYR A 72 15.19 10.12 -11.27
C TYR A 72 13.98 9.26 -11.64
N PHE A 73 13.35 9.50 -12.79
CA PHE A 73 12.17 8.73 -13.22
C PHE A 73 12.51 7.29 -13.59
N ILE A 74 13.64 7.06 -14.25
CA ILE A 74 14.11 5.71 -14.59
C ILE A 74 14.41 4.93 -13.31
N TYR A 75 15.19 5.51 -12.39
CA TYR A 75 15.49 4.89 -11.11
C TYR A 75 14.21 4.62 -10.31
N GLY A 76 13.30 5.60 -10.24
CA GLY A 76 12.01 5.46 -9.58
C GLY A 76 11.19 4.31 -10.15
N TYR A 77 11.09 4.18 -11.47
CA TYR A 77 10.40 3.07 -12.13
C TYR A 77 11.06 1.72 -11.82
N LEU A 78 12.38 1.62 -11.94
CA LEU A 78 13.12 0.39 -11.66
C LEU A 78 12.98 -0.08 -10.21
N MET A 79 12.92 0.86 -9.25
CA MET A 79 12.73 0.54 -7.83
C MET A 79 11.30 0.07 -7.47
N GLN A 80 10.34 0.17 -8.39
CA GLN A 80 8.98 -0.36 -8.22
C GLN A 80 8.80 -1.76 -8.82
N VAL A 81 9.80 -2.28 -9.54
CA VAL A 81 9.73 -3.63 -10.11
C VAL A 81 9.72 -4.67 -8.97
N GLY A 82 8.72 -5.57 -8.98
CA GLY A 82 8.55 -6.60 -7.95
C GLY A 82 7.96 -6.08 -6.63
N VAL A 83 7.31 -4.91 -6.64
CA VAL A 83 6.55 -4.37 -5.51
C VAL A 83 5.07 -4.47 -5.80
N ASP A 84 4.37 -5.40 -5.16
CA ASP A 84 2.94 -5.68 -5.40
C ASP A 84 2.02 -4.96 -4.39
N GLN A 85 2.42 -3.79 -3.88
CA GLN A 85 1.59 -3.01 -2.97
C GLN A 85 0.28 -2.57 -3.64
N GLY A 86 -0.82 -2.73 -2.93
CA GLY A 86 -2.17 -2.44 -3.44
C GLY A 86 -2.71 -3.51 -4.39
N TYR A 87 -2.04 -4.65 -4.56
CA TYR A 87 -2.58 -5.75 -5.34
C TYR A 87 -3.87 -6.29 -4.69
N GLU A 88 -4.98 -6.19 -5.42
CA GLU A 88 -6.34 -6.48 -4.98
C GLU A 88 -7.08 -7.29 -6.06
N PRO A 89 -6.90 -8.62 -6.11
CA PRO A 89 -7.56 -9.45 -7.10
C PRO A 89 -9.00 -9.75 -6.70
N VAL A 90 -9.87 -9.90 -7.71
CA VAL A 90 -11.25 -10.39 -7.52
C VAL A 90 -11.21 -11.84 -7.03
N GLN A 91 -11.90 -12.11 -5.92
CA GLN A 91 -12.00 -13.43 -5.32
C GLN A 91 -13.25 -14.19 -5.82
N PRO A 92 -13.28 -15.54 -5.77
CA PRO A 92 -14.45 -16.31 -6.21
C PRO A 92 -15.73 -16.05 -5.38
N ILE A 93 -15.53 -15.79 -4.09
CA ILE A 93 -16.56 -15.35 -3.15
C ILE A 93 -16.13 -13.99 -2.63
N HIS A 94 -17.03 -13.02 -2.66
CA HIS A 94 -16.77 -11.69 -2.12
C HIS A 94 -16.83 -11.74 -0.58
N TYR A 95 -15.70 -12.10 0.03
CA TYR A 95 -15.56 -12.21 1.46
C TYR A 95 -15.09 -10.88 2.08
N SER A 96 -15.89 -10.35 3.01
CA SER A 96 -15.58 -9.09 3.72
C SER A 96 -14.89 -9.35 5.05
N HIS A 97 -13.63 -8.94 5.19
CA HIS A 97 -12.94 -8.96 6.49
C HIS A 97 -13.50 -7.89 7.43
N ARG A 98 -13.98 -6.77 6.89
CA ARG A 98 -14.61 -5.70 7.64
C ARG A 98 -15.80 -6.19 8.46
N ILE A 99 -16.72 -6.94 7.85
CA ILE A 99 -17.89 -7.47 8.56
C ILE A 99 -17.45 -8.47 9.65
N HIS A 100 -16.52 -9.38 9.32
CA HIS A 100 -16.16 -10.47 10.24
C HIS A 100 -15.25 -9.99 11.39
N ALA A 101 -14.14 -9.34 11.06
CA ALA A 101 -13.13 -8.93 12.05
C ALA A 101 -13.39 -7.52 12.62
N GLY A 102 -14.01 -6.62 11.85
CA GLY A 102 -14.36 -5.28 12.29
C GLY A 102 -15.66 -5.26 13.07
N ASP A 103 -16.78 -5.37 12.37
CA ASP A 103 -18.12 -5.17 12.95
C ASP A 103 -18.46 -6.24 14.00
N ASN A 104 -18.16 -7.51 13.69
CA ASN A 104 -18.42 -8.64 14.60
C ASN A 104 -17.28 -8.92 15.58
N GLY A 105 -16.12 -8.26 15.42
CA GLY A 105 -14.98 -8.42 16.33
C GLY A 105 -14.40 -9.83 16.42
N ILE A 106 -14.53 -10.65 15.37
CA ILE A 106 -13.99 -12.02 15.37
C ILE A 106 -12.47 -11.96 15.38
N ASP A 107 -11.83 -12.64 16.35
CA ASP A 107 -10.37 -12.70 16.47
C ASP A 107 -9.73 -13.27 15.19
N CYS A 108 -8.66 -12.62 14.71
CA CYS A 108 -7.96 -13.01 13.48
C CYS A 108 -7.50 -14.47 13.52
N LYS A 109 -7.07 -14.95 14.69
CA LYS A 109 -6.53 -16.30 14.87
C LYS A 109 -7.64 -17.35 15.05
N TYR A 110 -8.92 -16.98 15.08
CA TYR A 110 -10.03 -17.92 15.04
C TYR A 110 -10.07 -18.62 13.68
N CYS A 111 -10.11 -17.85 12.59
CA CYS A 111 -10.06 -18.36 11.23
C CYS A 111 -8.63 -18.76 10.83
N HIS A 112 -7.66 -17.89 11.09
CA HIS A 112 -6.25 -18.11 10.75
C HIS A 112 -5.47 -18.81 11.88
N SER A 113 -6.02 -19.91 12.39
CA SER A 113 -5.50 -20.63 13.56
C SER A 113 -4.06 -21.13 13.40
N SER A 114 -3.68 -21.49 12.17
CA SER A 114 -2.32 -21.96 11.85
C SER A 114 -1.23 -20.90 12.07
N ALA A 115 -1.57 -19.61 12.12
CA ALA A 115 -0.61 -18.55 12.47
C ALA A 115 0.06 -18.76 13.83
N ARG A 116 -0.61 -19.49 14.75
CA ARG A 116 -0.09 -19.75 16.10
C ARG A 116 1.02 -20.81 16.14
N VAL A 117 1.02 -21.74 15.19
CA VAL A 117 1.82 -22.97 15.30
C VAL A 117 2.65 -23.29 14.07
N SER A 118 2.24 -22.81 12.90
CA SER A 118 2.85 -23.15 11.62
C SER A 118 3.68 -21.98 11.08
N LYS A 119 4.62 -22.32 10.19
CA LYS A 119 5.32 -21.32 9.37
C LYS A 119 4.38 -20.62 8.38
N HIS A 120 3.33 -21.30 7.94
CA HIS A 120 2.37 -20.78 6.99
C HIS A 120 1.02 -20.60 7.69
N SER A 121 0.52 -19.36 7.71
CA SER A 121 -0.87 -19.08 8.05
C SER A 121 -1.74 -19.35 6.82
N GLY A 122 -2.37 -20.53 6.79
CA GLY A 122 -3.21 -20.96 5.68
C GLY A 122 -4.55 -20.21 5.61
N ILE A 123 -5.20 -20.29 4.45
CA ILE A 123 -6.60 -19.90 4.28
C ILE A 123 -7.45 -20.92 5.07
N PRO A 124 -8.45 -20.47 5.87
CA PRO A 124 -9.30 -21.37 6.64
C PRO A 124 -10.03 -22.36 5.72
N SER A 125 -10.18 -23.61 6.20
CA SER A 125 -11.08 -24.57 5.55
C SER A 125 -12.53 -24.08 5.65
N LEU A 126 -13.36 -24.42 4.68
CA LEU A 126 -14.78 -24.02 4.67
C LEU A 126 -15.59 -24.59 5.85
N ASN A 127 -15.08 -25.61 6.55
CA ASN A 127 -15.69 -26.09 7.79
C ASN A 127 -15.78 -25.00 8.87
N ILE A 128 -14.80 -24.08 8.92
CA ILE A 128 -14.84 -22.95 9.87
C ILE A 128 -15.99 -22.01 9.52
N CYS A 129 -16.20 -21.73 8.23
CA CYS A 129 -17.33 -20.92 7.76
C CYS A 129 -18.66 -21.55 8.19
N MET A 130 -18.78 -22.87 8.03
CA MET A 130 -20.01 -23.60 8.36
C MET A 130 -20.28 -23.76 9.86
N ASN A 131 -19.35 -23.39 10.75
CA ASN A 131 -19.63 -23.37 12.19
C ASN A 131 -20.69 -22.31 12.54
N CYS A 132 -20.71 -21.20 11.81
CA CYS A 132 -21.67 -20.11 12.00
C CYS A 132 -22.74 -20.09 10.90
N HIS A 133 -22.32 -20.28 9.64
CA HIS A 133 -23.22 -20.18 8.49
C HIS A 133 -24.22 -21.32 8.34
N LYS A 134 -24.26 -22.31 9.24
CA LYS A 134 -25.42 -23.22 9.34
C LYS A 134 -26.67 -22.50 9.87
N SER A 135 -26.49 -21.56 10.78
CA SER A 135 -27.57 -20.80 11.41
C SER A 135 -27.69 -19.37 10.86
N ILE A 136 -26.63 -18.89 10.18
CA ILE A 136 -26.57 -17.56 9.56
C ILE A 136 -26.63 -17.74 8.04
N TYR A 137 -27.85 -17.79 7.49
CA TYR A 137 -28.15 -17.96 6.07
C TYR A 137 -28.37 -16.64 5.32
N GLN A 138 -28.63 -15.55 6.05
CA GLN A 138 -28.76 -14.20 5.51
C GLN A 138 -28.07 -13.18 6.42
N VAL A 139 -27.56 -12.10 5.83
CA VAL A 139 -27.04 -10.94 6.57
C VAL A 139 -28.19 -10.04 7.04
N ALA A 140 -27.90 -9.11 7.95
CA ALA A 140 -28.88 -8.11 8.38
C ALA A 140 -29.30 -7.19 7.23
N ASP A 141 -30.55 -6.70 7.25
CA ASP A 141 -31.09 -5.83 6.19
C ASP A 141 -30.23 -4.58 5.94
N GLU A 142 -29.65 -4.00 6.99
CA GLU A 142 -28.77 -2.83 6.88
C GLU A 142 -27.46 -3.19 6.16
N THR A 143 -26.81 -4.29 6.57
CA THR A 143 -25.60 -4.80 5.93
C THR A 143 -25.85 -5.20 4.47
N GLN A 144 -26.99 -5.80 4.16
CA GLN A 144 -27.36 -6.14 2.79
C GLN A 144 -27.53 -4.87 1.93
N LYS A 145 -28.20 -3.84 2.46
CA LYS A 145 -28.36 -2.56 1.75
C LYS A 145 -27.02 -1.86 1.53
N GLU A 146 -26.14 -1.90 2.51
CA GLU A 146 -24.77 -1.37 2.40
C GLU A 146 -23.99 -2.10 1.29
N GLY A 147 -24.02 -3.44 1.31
CA GLY A 147 -23.43 -4.30 0.27
C GLY A 147 -23.89 -3.89 -1.14
N LEU A 148 -25.19 -3.74 -1.33
CA LEU A 148 -25.78 -3.38 -2.63
C LEU A 148 -25.46 -1.94 -3.06
N ASN A 149 -25.51 -0.98 -2.13
CA ASN A 149 -25.38 0.45 -2.46
C ASN A 149 -23.92 0.90 -2.59
N GLU A 150 -23.03 0.42 -1.72
CA GLU A 150 -21.64 0.86 -1.66
C GLU A 150 -20.74 -0.02 -2.51
N TYR A 151 -20.95 -1.34 -2.46
CA TYR A 151 -20.07 -2.32 -3.11
C TYR A 151 -20.68 -2.99 -4.34
N GLY A 152 -22.00 -2.84 -4.56
CA GLY A 152 -22.72 -3.52 -5.64
C GLY A 152 -22.81 -5.04 -5.46
N ILE A 153 -22.69 -5.52 -4.22
CA ILE A 153 -22.63 -6.96 -3.88
C ILE A 153 -23.88 -7.38 -3.12
N ASP A 154 -24.46 -8.50 -3.54
CA ASP A 154 -25.50 -9.20 -2.77
C ASP A 154 -24.84 -10.22 -1.84
N TYR A 155 -24.69 -9.87 -0.55
CA TYR A 155 -24.03 -10.76 0.42
C TYR A 155 -24.77 -12.08 0.64
N ASN A 156 -26.10 -12.08 0.56
CA ASN A 156 -26.87 -13.32 0.66
C ASN A 156 -26.57 -14.25 -0.52
N ALA A 157 -26.41 -13.72 -1.73
CA ALA A 157 -25.98 -14.51 -2.88
C ALA A 157 -24.55 -15.06 -2.72
N GLU A 158 -23.65 -14.33 -2.04
CA GLU A 158 -22.30 -14.81 -1.74
C GLU A 158 -22.30 -15.96 -0.70
N ILE A 159 -23.17 -15.91 0.30
CA ILE A 159 -23.36 -17.03 1.26
C ILE A 159 -23.84 -18.29 0.52
N GLN A 160 -24.71 -18.15 -0.49
CA GLN A 160 -25.16 -19.29 -1.29
C GLN A 160 -24.02 -19.93 -2.10
N LYS A 161 -23.00 -19.16 -2.52
CA LYS A 161 -21.78 -19.73 -3.13
C LYS A 161 -21.00 -20.58 -2.13
N LEU A 162 -20.93 -20.19 -0.86
CA LEU A 162 -20.33 -21.00 0.20
C LEU A 162 -21.09 -22.33 0.35
N TYR A 163 -22.43 -22.29 0.43
CA TYR A 163 -23.24 -23.51 0.55
C TYR A 163 -23.03 -24.45 -0.62
N LYS A 164 -23.00 -23.93 -1.85
CA LYS A 164 -22.67 -24.71 -3.04
C LYS A 164 -21.27 -25.34 -2.95
N ALA A 165 -20.27 -24.62 -2.43
CA ALA A 165 -18.92 -25.12 -2.30
C ALA A 165 -18.80 -26.26 -1.27
N VAL A 166 -19.51 -26.16 -0.14
CA VAL A 166 -19.50 -27.19 0.91
C VAL A 166 -20.54 -28.30 0.70
N GLY A 167 -21.42 -28.16 -0.29
CA GLY A 167 -22.53 -29.08 -0.52
C GLY A 167 -23.60 -29.02 0.57
N TRP A 168 -23.93 -27.84 1.09
CA TRP A 168 -24.96 -27.65 2.10
C TRP A 168 -26.34 -27.43 1.46
N ASP A 169 -27.34 -28.22 1.85
CA ASP A 169 -28.74 -28.04 1.49
C ASP A 169 -29.45 -27.28 2.63
N GLU A 170 -29.92 -26.08 2.33
CA GLU A 170 -30.61 -25.21 3.29
C GLU A 170 -32.02 -25.70 3.63
N ALA A 171 -32.73 -26.34 2.70
CA ALA A 171 -34.09 -26.83 2.95
C ALA A 171 -34.08 -28.08 3.85
N GLU A 172 -33.14 -28.99 3.60
CA GLU A 172 -32.99 -30.23 4.37
C GLU A 172 -32.07 -30.12 5.58
N GLN A 173 -31.35 -28.98 5.72
CA GLN A 173 -30.38 -28.70 6.77
C GLN A 173 -29.32 -29.81 6.88
N LYS A 174 -28.84 -30.31 5.72
CA LYS A 174 -27.94 -31.46 5.61
C LYS A 174 -26.88 -31.23 4.55
N TYR A 175 -25.74 -31.90 4.71
CA TYR A 175 -24.74 -31.99 3.65
C TYR A 175 -25.15 -33.03 2.61
N THR A 176 -25.07 -32.65 1.34
CA THR A 176 -25.34 -33.50 0.18
C THR A 176 -24.20 -34.49 -0.11
N GLY A 177 -22.99 -34.19 0.37
CA GLY A 177 -21.77 -34.95 0.05
C GLY A 177 -21.07 -34.50 -1.24
N GLU A 178 -21.69 -33.62 -2.03
CA GLU A 178 -21.10 -33.05 -3.23
C GLU A 178 -20.36 -31.75 -2.88
N THR A 179 -19.03 -31.77 -2.93
CA THR A 179 -18.20 -30.61 -2.54
C THR A 179 -17.36 -30.10 -3.70
N GLN A 180 -17.12 -28.79 -3.73
CA GLN A 180 -16.26 -28.15 -4.71
C GLN A 180 -15.32 -27.17 -3.99
N PRO A 181 -13.98 -27.32 -4.14
CA PRO A 181 -13.04 -26.45 -3.45
C PRO A 181 -13.10 -25.02 -4.01
N VAL A 182 -13.14 -24.03 -3.12
CA VAL A 182 -13.03 -22.62 -3.50
C VAL A 182 -11.59 -22.31 -3.89
N ARG A 183 -11.39 -21.85 -5.13
CA ARG A 183 -10.07 -21.50 -5.68
C ARG A 183 -9.70 -20.06 -5.34
N TRP A 184 -9.36 -19.83 -4.07
CA TRP A 184 -8.91 -18.52 -3.61
C TRP A 184 -7.66 -18.03 -4.36
N VAL A 185 -7.61 -16.73 -4.64
CA VAL A 185 -6.44 -16.09 -5.22
C VAL A 185 -5.56 -15.60 -4.08
N ARG A 186 -4.35 -16.15 -3.99
CA ARG A 186 -3.37 -15.74 -2.98
C ARG A 186 -2.82 -14.35 -3.31
N ILE A 187 -2.88 -13.45 -2.34
CA ILE A 187 -2.44 -12.06 -2.48
C ILE A 187 -0.99 -11.89 -2.04
N HIS A 188 -0.67 -12.35 -0.82
CA HIS A 188 0.69 -12.23 -0.28
C HIS A 188 1.54 -13.44 -0.71
N ASN A 189 2.52 -13.19 -1.56
CA ASN A 189 3.51 -14.17 -1.97
C ASN A 189 4.93 -13.67 -1.68
N LEU A 190 5.76 -14.59 -1.22
CA LEU A 190 7.21 -14.43 -1.15
C LEU A 190 7.84 -15.50 -2.05
N PRO A 191 8.99 -15.25 -2.66
CA PRO A 191 9.70 -16.25 -3.43
C PRO A 191 10.06 -17.48 -2.58
N ASP A 192 10.10 -18.67 -3.19
CA ASP A 192 10.30 -19.93 -2.46
C ASP A 192 11.68 -20.07 -1.80
N PHE A 193 12.67 -19.30 -2.25
CA PHE A 193 13.99 -19.19 -1.62
C PHE A 193 13.98 -18.30 -0.37
N ALA A 194 12.85 -17.69 0.00
CA ALA A 194 12.70 -16.95 1.24
C ALA A 194 11.93 -17.79 2.26
N TYR A 195 12.56 -18.04 3.40
CA TYR A 195 11.94 -18.70 4.54
C TYR A 195 11.31 -17.67 5.47
N PHE A 196 10.00 -17.77 5.64
CA PHE A 196 9.22 -16.99 6.60
C PHE A 196 8.39 -17.92 7.47
N ASN A 197 8.31 -17.62 8.78
CA ASN A 197 7.58 -18.41 9.75
C ASN A 197 6.62 -17.54 10.58
N HIS A 198 5.31 -17.72 10.38
CA HIS A 198 4.28 -16.96 11.10
C HIS A 198 4.32 -17.15 12.62
N SER A 199 4.43 -18.38 13.12
CA SER A 199 4.38 -18.63 14.58
C SER A 199 5.50 -17.95 15.36
N GLN A 200 6.68 -17.82 14.76
CA GLN A 200 7.79 -17.07 15.38
C GLN A 200 7.48 -15.56 15.50
N HIS A 201 6.84 -14.98 14.49
CA HIS A 201 6.52 -13.54 14.52
C HIS A 201 5.29 -13.27 15.40
N VAL A 202 4.29 -14.15 15.36
CA VAL A 202 3.00 -13.94 16.03
C VAL A 202 3.01 -14.39 17.48
N GLU A 203 3.53 -15.57 17.81
CA GLU A 203 3.50 -16.09 19.19
C GLU A 203 4.75 -15.74 19.98
N VAL A 204 5.94 -15.85 19.37
CA VAL A 204 7.20 -15.57 20.08
C VAL A 204 7.48 -14.07 20.15
N ALA A 205 7.50 -13.39 19.01
CA ALA A 205 7.74 -11.94 18.99
C ALA A 205 6.50 -11.13 19.35
N GLY A 206 5.29 -11.70 19.22
CA GLY A 206 4.04 -11.01 19.56
C GLY A 206 3.79 -9.78 18.70
N VAL A 207 4.17 -9.85 17.41
CA VAL A 207 3.90 -8.81 16.40
C VAL A 207 2.41 -8.84 16.06
N GLN A 208 1.79 -7.65 15.98
CA GLN A 208 0.39 -7.53 15.63
C GLN A 208 0.17 -7.79 14.13
N CYS A 209 -0.95 -8.42 13.78
CA CYS A 209 -1.29 -8.76 12.39
C CYS A 209 -1.30 -7.51 11.50
N GLN A 210 -1.82 -6.40 12.03
CA GLN A 210 -1.97 -5.12 11.34
C GLN A 210 -0.65 -4.47 10.97
N THR A 211 0.44 -4.78 11.69
CA THR A 211 1.77 -4.25 11.37
C THR A 211 2.25 -4.72 10.00
N CYS A 212 1.87 -5.95 9.60
CA CYS A 212 2.28 -6.53 8.31
C CYS A 212 1.16 -6.46 7.26
N HIS A 213 -0.09 -6.69 7.66
CA HIS A 213 -1.22 -6.81 6.73
C HIS A 213 -2.07 -5.54 6.63
N GLY A 214 -1.79 -4.49 7.40
CA GLY A 214 -2.60 -3.27 7.46
C GLY A 214 -3.86 -3.44 8.31
N PRO A 215 -4.76 -2.44 8.34
CA PRO A 215 -6.01 -2.49 9.12
C PRO A 215 -7.04 -3.42 8.45
N VAL A 216 -6.82 -4.74 8.52
CA VAL A 216 -7.66 -5.75 7.85
C VAL A 216 -9.11 -5.70 8.31
N GLU A 217 -9.35 -5.31 9.57
CA GLU A 217 -10.67 -5.11 10.15
C GLU A 217 -11.50 -3.99 9.48
N THR A 218 -10.89 -3.14 8.64
CA THR A 218 -11.60 -2.14 7.85
C THR A 218 -11.65 -2.47 6.36
N MET A 219 -11.11 -3.63 5.95
CA MET A 219 -11.00 -3.99 4.54
C MET A 219 -12.23 -4.77 4.07
N GLU A 220 -12.98 -4.17 3.14
CA GLU A 220 -14.06 -4.89 2.43
C GLU A 220 -13.49 -5.99 1.53
N VAL A 221 -12.46 -5.68 0.75
CA VAL A 221 -11.70 -6.64 -0.03
C VAL A 221 -10.26 -6.61 0.44
N MET A 222 -9.65 -7.78 0.56
CA MET A 222 -8.27 -7.88 0.99
C MET A 222 -7.34 -7.38 -0.12
N TYR A 223 -6.35 -6.56 0.24
CA TYR A 223 -5.28 -6.10 -0.65
C TYR A 223 -3.92 -6.17 0.05
N GLN A 224 -2.84 -6.17 -0.72
CA GLN A 224 -1.48 -6.17 -0.14
C GLN A 224 -1.10 -4.78 0.40
N HIS A 225 -1.10 -4.61 1.73
CA HIS A 225 -0.74 -3.34 2.37
C HIS A 225 0.78 -3.09 2.38
N ALA A 226 1.55 -4.02 2.92
CA ALA A 226 3.00 -3.90 3.02
C ALA A 226 3.71 -4.36 1.73
N PRO A 227 4.89 -3.83 1.41
CA PRO A 227 5.60 -4.19 0.18
C PRO A 227 6.21 -5.59 0.25
N LEU A 228 6.48 -6.10 1.46
CA LEU A 228 7.12 -7.39 1.72
C LEU A 228 8.47 -7.58 0.99
N THR A 229 9.14 -6.48 0.64
CA THR A 229 10.48 -6.49 0.05
C THR A 229 11.54 -6.77 1.11
N MET A 230 12.70 -7.29 0.69
CA MET A 230 13.82 -7.59 1.58
C MET A 230 14.21 -6.38 2.46
N GLY A 231 14.27 -5.18 1.88
CA GLY A 231 14.61 -3.96 2.61
C GLY A 231 13.61 -3.65 3.73
N TRP A 232 12.32 -3.90 3.51
CA TRP A 232 11.28 -3.74 4.52
C TRP A 232 11.47 -4.74 5.68
N CYS A 233 11.74 -6.01 5.39
CA CYS A 233 12.03 -7.02 6.41
C CYS A 233 13.26 -6.65 7.26
N ILE A 234 14.35 -6.23 6.60
CA ILE A 234 15.60 -5.84 7.28
C ILE A 234 15.37 -4.64 8.20
N ASN A 235 14.67 -3.61 7.74
CA ASN A 235 14.40 -2.43 8.54
C ASN A 235 13.52 -2.76 9.75
N CYS A 236 12.47 -3.56 9.56
CA CYS A 236 11.65 -4.06 10.66
C CYS A 236 12.50 -4.81 11.71
N HIS A 237 13.42 -5.68 11.27
CA HIS A 237 14.33 -6.40 12.18
C HIS A 237 15.34 -5.51 12.89
N ARG A 238 15.74 -4.38 12.29
CA ARG A 238 16.63 -3.39 12.92
C ARG A 238 15.93 -2.56 13.99
N GLU A 239 14.64 -2.31 13.82
CA GLU A 239 13.86 -1.39 14.65
C GLU A 239 13.05 -2.11 15.73
N THR A 240 12.69 -3.38 15.51
CA THR A 240 11.81 -4.13 16.41
C THR A 240 12.60 -4.82 17.52
N ASN A 241 12.24 -4.51 18.77
CA ASN A 241 12.78 -5.17 19.95
C ASN A 241 12.18 -6.57 20.14
N VAL A 242 13.02 -7.53 20.54
CA VAL A 242 12.61 -8.88 20.88
C VAL A 242 12.02 -8.91 22.28
N LYS A 243 10.91 -9.62 22.46
CA LYS A 243 10.32 -9.88 23.78
C LYS A 243 11.15 -10.95 24.49
N VAL A 244 11.96 -10.52 25.45
CA VAL A 244 12.85 -11.38 26.24
C VAL A 244 12.41 -11.52 27.70
N GLU A 245 11.51 -10.65 28.15
CA GLU A 245 11.25 -10.35 29.56
C GLU A 245 10.59 -11.51 30.34
N ASP A 246 10.10 -12.56 29.67
CA ASP A 246 9.45 -13.72 30.30
C ASP A 246 9.84 -15.07 29.66
N ASN A 247 11.01 -15.14 29.01
CA ASN A 247 11.44 -16.35 28.31
C ASN A 247 12.80 -16.85 28.81
N ALA A 248 12.78 -17.94 29.57
CA ALA A 248 13.97 -18.59 30.13
C ALA A 248 15.01 -18.98 29.05
N TYR A 249 14.58 -19.19 27.81
CA TYR A 249 15.50 -19.44 26.70
C TYR A 249 16.43 -18.24 26.43
N TYR A 250 15.92 -17.01 26.59
CA TYR A 250 16.65 -15.79 26.29
C TYR A 250 17.47 -15.26 27.46
N GLU A 251 17.32 -15.75 28.69
CA GLU A 251 17.98 -15.18 29.87
C GLU A 251 19.50 -15.00 29.70
N LYS A 252 20.21 -16.09 29.35
CA LYS A 252 21.67 -16.04 29.14
C LYS A 252 22.08 -15.21 27.92
N ILE A 253 21.31 -15.33 26.83
CA ILE A 253 21.61 -14.62 25.58
C ILE A 253 21.40 -13.12 25.76
N HIS A 254 20.33 -12.75 26.45
CA HIS A 254 20.01 -11.39 26.79
C HIS A 254 21.11 -10.79 27.67
N GLU A 255 21.50 -11.46 28.76
CA GLU A 255 22.58 -10.96 29.62
C GLU A 255 23.90 -10.74 28.85
N GLN A 256 24.30 -11.69 28.01
CA GLN A 256 25.54 -11.60 27.23
C GLN A 256 25.50 -10.50 26.17
N LEU A 257 24.42 -10.44 25.38
CA LEU A 257 24.30 -9.49 24.28
C LEU A 257 24.02 -8.07 24.77
N SER A 258 23.21 -7.91 25.83
CA SER A 258 22.99 -6.61 26.47
C SER A 258 24.30 -6.02 27.00
N LYS A 259 25.16 -6.84 27.65
CA LYS A 259 26.51 -6.41 28.05
C LYS A 259 27.41 -6.06 26.86
N LYS A 260 27.36 -6.84 25.79
CA LYS A 260 28.19 -6.63 24.59
C LYS A 260 27.83 -5.33 23.85
N TYR A 261 26.54 -5.05 23.71
CA TYR A 261 26.04 -3.92 22.94
C TYR A 261 25.73 -2.68 23.80
N GLY A 262 25.72 -2.82 25.13
CA GLY A 262 25.42 -1.73 26.05
C GLY A 262 23.97 -1.25 25.97
N VAL A 263 23.03 -2.15 25.71
CA VAL A 263 21.59 -1.85 25.58
C VAL A 263 20.76 -2.77 26.46
N ASP A 264 19.67 -2.24 27.02
CA ASP A 264 18.75 -3.02 27.85
C ASP A 264 17.74 -3.83 27.02
N LYS A 265 17.53 -3.47 25.75
CA LYS A 265 16.63 -4.18 24.82
C LYS A 265 17.37 -4.52 23.55
N LEU A 266 17.18 -5.75 23.10
CA LEU A 266 17.82 -6.28 21.90
C LEU A 266 16.84 -6.29 20.74
N THR A 267 17.31 -5.89 19.57
CA THR A 267 16.54 -5.99 18.32
C THR A 267 16.74 -7.36 17.67
N ALA A 268 15.82 -7.73 16.78
CA ALA A 268 15.98 -8.97 16.01
C ALA A 268 17.30 -9.00 15.24
N ALA A 269 17.77 -7.84 14.76
CA ALA A 269 19.07 -7.69 14.12
C ALA A 269 20.25 -8.03 15.05
N GLN A 270 20.21 -7.59 16.31
CA GLN A 270 21.25 -7.89 17.30
C GLN A 270 21.27 -9.36 17.73
N MET A 271 20.15 -10.06 17.59
CA MET A 271 20.02 -11.52 17.77
C MET A 271 20.48 -12.32 16.54
N GLY A 272 21.03 -11.65 15.52
CA GLY A 272 21.51 -12.28 14.29
C GLY A 272 20.41 -12.52 13.26
N GLY A 273 19.25 -11.87 13.37
CA GLY A 273 18.13 -11.95 12.41
C GLY A 273 18.38 -11.27 11.06
N LEU A 274 19.64 -10.96 10.73
CA LEU A 274 20.09 -10.41 9.45
C LEU A 274 21.10 -11.33 8.73
N GLU A 275 21.31 -12.55 9.24
CA GLU A 275 22.18 -13.55 8.61
C GLU A 275 21.48 -14.21 7.41
N CYS A 276 22.18 -14.32 6.28
CA CYS A 276 21.59 -14.85 5.03
C CYS A 276 20.97 -16.24 5.21
N GLY A 277 21.68 -17.17 5.88
CA GLY A 277 21.22 -18.55 6.06
C GLY A 277 19.99 -18.71 6.96
N LYS A 278 19.60 -17.68 7.73
CA LYS A 278 18.38 -17.72 8.54
C LYS A 278 17.12 -17.36 7.74
N CYS A 279 17.29 -16.72 6.57
CA CYS A 279 16.20 -16.27 5.72
C CYS A 279 16.19 -16.95 4.35
N HIS A 280 17.33 -17.42 3.83
CA HIS A 280 17.47 -17.79 2.42
C HIS A 280 18.03 -19.19 2.10
N TYR A 281 18.16 -20.07 3.10
CA TYR A 281 18.72 -21.44 2.99
C TYR A 281 20.07 -21.53 2.27
#